data_AF-A0A2E2U3G1-F1
#
_entry.id   AF-A0A2E2U3G1-F1
#
_cell.length_a   1.000
_cell.length_b   1.000
_cell.length_c   1.000
_cell.angle_alpha   90.00
_cell.angle_beta   90.00
_cell.angle_gamma   90.00
#
_symmetry.space_group_name_H-M   'P 1'
#
loop_
_entity.id
_entity.type
_entity.pdbx_description
1 polymer ?
#
loop_
_entity_poly.entity_id
_entity_poly.type
_entity_poly.pdbx_seq_one_letter_code
_entity_poly.pdbx_strand_id
1 'polypeptide(L)'
;YSNKTGEIYNLAGGKEVQVNKIARLVGGKTIKIPKRPGEPDRSLADIKKIRKDLNWKPKVRIEEGVKDLVKNIEKFKDAPVWTPKKIKKATKIWFELLKKR
;
A
#
# COMPACT_ATOMS: atom_id res chain seq x y z
N TYR A 1 -12.14 -18.91 -22.13
CA TYR A 1 -10.93 -18.08 -21.96
C TYR A 1 -11.13 -16.73 -22.64
N SER A 2 -10.49 -15.67 -22.16
CA SER A 2 -10.60 -14.33 -22.78
C SER A 2 -9.89 -14.29 -24.13
N ASN A 3 -10.40 -13.53 -25.10
CA ASN A 3 -9.78 -13.32 -26.42
C ASN A 3 -8.75 -12.17 -26.42
N LYS A 4 -8.37 -11.66 -25.25
CA LYS A 4 -7.41 -10.56 -25.08
C LYS A 4 -6.00 -11.12 -24.98
N THR A 5 -5.10 -10.69 -25.87
CA THR A 5 -3.70 -11.14 -25.94
C THR A 5 -2.76 -9.93 -25.88
N GLY A 6 -1.67 -10.01 -25.11
CA GLY A 6 -0.68 -8.92 -25.01
C GLY A 6 -1.14 -7.67 -24.24
N GLU A 7 -2.32 -7.73 -23.61
CA GLU A 7 -2.89 -6.59 -22.91
C GLU A 7 -2.31 -6.41 -21.49
N ILE A 8 -1.95 -5.16 -21.15
CA ILE A 8 -1.55 -4.77 -19.79
C ILE A 8 -2.74 -4.16 -19.07
N TYR A 9 -2.97 -4.60 -17.83
CA TYR A 9 -4.07 -4.13 -16.98
C TYR A 9 -3.57 -3.74 -15.59
N ASN A 10 -4.10 -2.64 -15.06
CA ASN A 10 -3.93 -2.29 -13.65
C ASN A 10 -4.97 -3.05 -12.80
N LEU A 11 -4.50 -3.75 -11.76
CA LEU A 11 -5.35 -4.39 -10.76
C LEU A 11 -5.24 -3.61 -9.44
N ALA A 12 -6.30 -2.90 -9.06
CA ALA A 12 -6.33 -2.09 -7.85
C ALA A 12 -7.76 -1.83 -7.37
N GLY A 13 -7.89 -1.12 -6.24
CA GLY A 13 -9.19 -0.72 -5.67
C GLY A 13 -9.93 0.38 -6.43
N GLY A 14 -9.29 1.04 -7.42
CA GLY A 14 -9.89 2.13 -8.20
C GLY A 14 -10.16 3.43 -7.41
N LYS A 15 -9.65 3.53 -6.18
CA LYS A 15 -9.71 4.70 -5.31
C LYS A 15 -8.48 4.74 -4.41
N GLU A 16 -8.07 5.94 -4.01
CA GLU A 16 -6.97 6.13 -3.07
C GLU A 16 -7.46 5.97 -1.64
N VAL A 17 -6.55 5.57 -0.75
CA VAL A 17 -6.81 5.47 0.68
C VAL A 17 -5.66 6.13 1.44
N GLN A 18 -5.99 7.04 2.34
CA GLN A 18 -5.00 7.67 3.22
C GLN A 18 -4.36 6.63 4.14
N VAL A 19 -3.03 6.66 4.28
CA VAL A 19 -2.29 5.79 5.22
C VAL A 19 -2.82 5.94 6.65
N ASN A 20 -3.16 7.15 7.07
CA ASN A 20 -3.74 7.40 8.39
C ASN A 20 -5.09 6.70 8.61
N LYS A 21 -5.88 6.49 7.55
CA LYS A 21 -7.11 5.70 7.65
C LYS A 21 -6.79 4.23 7.90
N ILE A 22 -5.80 3.67 7.19
CA ILE A 22 -5.35 2.29 7.41
C ILE A 22 -4.82 2.11 8.83
N ALA A 23 -3.96 3.02 9.31
CA ALA A 23 -3.42 2.96 10.66
C ALA A 23 -4.52 2.98 11.74
N ARG A 24 -5.57 3.81 11.56
CA ARG A 24 -6.74 3.80 12.47
C ARG A 24 -7.53 2.49 12.43
N LEU A 25 -7.67 1.87 11.25
CA LEU A 25 -8.39 0.59 11.10
C LEU A 25 -7.62 -0.58 11.72
N VAL A 26 -6.28 -0.56 11.65
CA VAL A 26 -5.43 -1.53 12.35
C VAL A 26 -5.52 -1.34 13.87
N GLY A 27 -5.58 -0.09 14.32
CA GLY A 27 -5.70 0.27 15.74
C GLY A 27 -4.37 0.39 16.46
N GLY A 28 -4.43 0.61 17.77
CA GLY A 28 -3.25 0.81 18.62
C GLY A 28 -2.68 2.24 18.57
N LYS A 29 -1.56 2.44 19.27
CA LYS A 29 -0.86 3.74 19.29
C LYS A 29 -0.13 3.95 17.95
N THR A 30 -0.24 5.15 17.41
CA THR A 30 0.46 5.54 16.18
C THR A 30 1.53 6.57 16.49
N ILE A 31 2.62 6.53 15.72
CA ILE A 31 3.70 7.53 15.77
C ILE A 31 3.92 8.07 14.37
N LYS A 32 4.13 9.38 14.26
CA LYS A 32 4.48 10.01 12.98
C LYS A 32 5.98 9.91 12.78
N ILE A 33 6.38 9.48 11.58
CA ILE A 33 7.77 9.47 11.15
C ILE A 33 7.94 10.40 9.94
N PRO A 34 9.14 10.96 9.70
CA PRO A 34 9.40 11.79 8.53
C PRO A 34 9.13 11.02 7.23
N LYS A 35 8.60 11.72 6.22
CA LYS A 35 8.44 11.21 4.86
C LYS A 35 9.81 10.85 4.28
N ARG A 36 9.90 9.73 3.57
CA ARG A 36 11.16 9.31 2.93
C ARG A 36 11.34 10.04 1.60
N PRO A 37 12.59 10.36 1.19
CA PRO A 37 12.86 10.92 -0.12
C PRO A 37 12.31 9.99 -1.22
N GLY A 38 11.61 10.57 -2.21
CA GLY A 38 11.01 9.81 -3.31
C GLY A 38 9.71 9.07 -2.97
N GLU A 39 9.21 9.14 -1.73
CA GLU A 39 7.90 8.57 -1.39
C GLU A 39 6.79 9.35 -2.12
N PRO A 40 5.91 8.68 -2.90
CA PRO A 40 4.84 9.36 -3.60
C PRO A 40 3.80 9.87 -2.61
N ASP A 41 3.26 11.07 -2.86
CA ASP A 41 2.15 11.62 -2.06
C ASP A 41 0.84 10.88 -2.30
N ARG A 42 0.66 10.37 -3.51
CA ARG A 42 -0.58 9.82 -4.04
C ARG A 42 -0.29 8.65 -4.98
N SER A 43 -1.17 7.66 -4.98
CA SER A 43 -1.08 6.48 -5.83
C SER A 43 -2.49 5.97 -6.12
N LEU A 44 -2.93 6.17 -7.37
CA LEU A 44 -4.24 5.76 -7.86
C LEU A 44 -4.07 5.01 -9.18
N ALA A 45 -4.39 3.72 -9.19
CA ALA A 45 -4.42 2.96 -10.42
C ALA A 45 -5.77 3.12 -11.13
N ASP A 46 -5.74 3.51 -12.41
CA ASP A 46 -6.94 3.50 -13.26
C ASP A 46 -7.28 2.07 -13.67
N ILE A 47 -8.46 1.60 -13.23
CA ILE A 47 -8.99 0.26 -13.49
C ILE A 47 -10.09 0.23 -14.57
N LYS A 48 -10.31 1.33 -15.32
CA LYS A 48 -11.34 1.38 -16.38
C LYS A 48 -11.16 0.29 -17.42
N LYS A 49 -9.92 0.04 -17.85
CA LYS A 49 -9.59 -0.94 -18.89
C LYS A 49 -10.00 -2.36 -18.49
N ILE A 50 -9.56 -2.81 -17.31
CA ILE A 50 -9.87 -4.18 -16.85
C ILE A 50 -11.36 -4.37 -16.54
N ARG A 51 -12.05 -3.31 -16.07
CA ARG A 51 -13.51 -3.32 -15.89
C ARG A 51 -14.24 -3.48 -17.22
N LYS A 52 -13.79 -2.78 -18.27
CA LYS A 52 -14.38 -2.86 -19.61
C LYS A 52 -14.13 -4.22 -20.26
N ASP A 53 -12.86 -4.65 -20.29
CA ASP A 53 -12.46 -5.79 -21.12
C ASP A 53 -12.73 -7.14 -20.46
N LEU A 54 -12.64 -7.22 -19.13
CA LEU A 54 -12.73 -8.48 -18.39
C LEU A 54 -13.91 -8.52 -17.40
N ASN A 55 -14.71 -7.45 -17.35
CA ASN A 55 -15.77 -7.26 -16.34
C ASN A 55 -15.24 -7.44 -14.90
N TRP A 56 -13.94 -7.22 -14.70
CA TRP A 56 -13.31 -7.36 -13.39
C TRP A 56 -13.59 -6.13 -12.54
N LYS A 57 -13.90 -6.34 -11.26
CA LYS A 57 -14.02 -5.25 -10.28
C LYS A 57 -13.52 -5.71 -8.91
N PRO A 58 -12.92 -4.82 -8.10
CA PRO A 58 -12.57 -5.14 -6.73
C PRO A 58 -13.86 -5.47 -5.95
N LYS A 59 -13.82 -6.56 -5.18
CA LYS A 59 -14.99 -7.03 -4.40
C LYS A 59 -14.86 -6.75 -2.90
N VAL A 60 -13.64 -6.61 -2.41
CA VAL A 60 -13.33 -6.42 -0.99
C VAL A 60 -13.09 -4.93 -0.73
N ARG A 61 -13.81 -4.36 0.24
CA ARG A 61 -13.58 -2.99 0.68
C ARG A 61 -12.30 -2.92 1.52
N ILE A 62 -11.70 -1.73 1.59
CA ILE A 62 -10.48 -1.55 2.37
C ILE A 62 -10.70 -1.85 3.87
N GLU A 63 -11.86 -1.48 4.41
CA GLU A 63 -12.21 -1.76 5.81
C GLU A 63 -12.29 -3.27 6.09
N GLU A 64 -12.90 -4.03 5.18
CA GLU A 64 -13.04 -5.49 5.28
C GLU A 64 -11.68 -6.17 5.16
N GLY A 65 -10.88 -5.79 4.15
CA GLY A 65 -9.55 -6.36 3.95
C GLY A 65 -8.60 -6.10 5.12
N VAL A 66 -8.62 -4.89 5.71
CA VAL A 66 -7.81 -4.59 6.90
C VAL A 66 -8.30 -5.41 8.10
N LYS A 67 -9.62 -5.51 8.32
CA LYS A 67 -10.18 -6.32 9.41
C LYS A 67 -9.75 -7.78 9.30
N ASP A 68 -9.80 -8.35 8.10
CA ASP A 68 -9.41 -9.75 7.88
C ASP A 68 -7.90 -9.95 8.02
N LEU A 69 -7.08 -8.99 7.60
CA LEU A 69 -5.63 -8.99 7.85
C LEU A 69 -5.32 -8.99 9.35
N VAL A 70 -5.97 -8.12 10.14
CA VAL A 70 -5.76 -8.03 11.60
C VAL A 70 -6.18 -9.32 12.32
N LYS A 71 -7.28 -9.97 11.92
CA LYS A 71 -7.65 -11.29 12.45
C LYS A 71 -6.56 -12.36 12.24
N ASN A 72 -5.73 -12.17 11.21
CA ASN A 72 -4.67 -13.10 10.82
C ASN A 72 -3.27 -12.53 11.13
N ILE A 73 -3.16 -11.54 12.02
CA ILE A 73 -1.91 -10.79 12.23
C ILE A 73 -0.74 -11.68 12.70
N GLU A 74 -1.04 -12.78 13.39
CA GLU A 74 -0.05 -13.77 13.86
C GLU A 74 0.78 -14.38 12.72
N LYS A 75 0.26 -14.40 11.48
CA LYS A 75 1.01 -14.82 10.29
C LYS A 75 2.22 -13.94 10.01
N PHE A 76 2.28 -12.75 10.61
CA PHE A 76 3.34 -11.76 10.42
C PHE A 76 4.20 -11.56 11.68
N LYS A 77 4.12 -12.46 12.67
CA LYS A 77 4.88 -12.34 13.93
C LYS A 77 6.40 -12.23 13.72
N ASP A 78 6.91 -12.90 12.68
CA ASP A 78 8.34 -12.94 12.34
C ASP A 78 8.74 -11.82 11.36
N ALA A 79 7.78 -10.99 10.92
CA ALA A 79 8.05 -9.89 10.02
C ALA A 79 8.88 -8.80 10.75
N PRO A 80 9.89 -8.22 10.08
CA PRO A 80 10.71 -7.18 10.71
C PRO A 80 9.87 -5.93 11.00
N VAL A 81 9.80 -5.54 12.26
CA VAL A 81 9.10 -4.31 12.68
C VAL A 81 10.02 -3.09 12.52
N TRP A 82 9.53 -2.10 11.79
CA TRP A 82 10.18 -0.82 11.60
C TRP A 82 9.93 0.11 12.79
N THR A 83 10.88 0.19 13.72
CA THR A 83 10.88 1.23 14.75
C THR A 83 11.55 2.51 14.23
N PRO A 84 11.30 3.70 14.83
CA PRO A 84 11.99 4.94 14.44
C PRO A 84 13.51 4.80 14.38
N LYS A 85 14.10 4.04 15.31
CA LYS A 85 15.54 3.75 15.34
C LYS A 85 15.96 2.85 14.17
N LYS A 86 15.24 1.76 13.92
CA LYS A 86 15.56 0.80 12.83
C LYS A 86 15.37 1.44 11.45
N ILE A 87 14.29 2.20 11.24
CA ILE A 87 14.01 2.83 9.95
C ILE A 87 15.00 3.94 9.62
N LYS A 88 15.43 4.75 10.61
CA LYS A 88 16.46 5.78 10.41
C LYS A 88 17.78 5.18 9.91
N LYS A 89 18.18 4.01 10.45
CA LYS A 89 19.38 3.29 9.99
C LYS A 89 19.18 2.75 8.57
N ALA A 90 18.06 2.09 8.30
CA ALA A 90 17.80 1.45 7.00
C ALA A 90 17.63 2.45 5.85
N THR A 91 17.10 3.65 6.12
CA THR A 91 16.85 4.68 5.10
C THR A 91 17.97 5.72 4.98
N LYS A 92 19.07 5.58 5.75
CA LYS A 92 20.17 6.56 5.78
C LYS A 92 20.71 6.90 4.40
N ILE A 93 21.02 5.86 3.60
CA ILE A 93 21.56 6.01 2.24
C ILE A 93 20.59 6.76 1.33
N TRP A 94 19.27 6.55 1.49
CA TRP A 94 18.28 7.25 0.68
C TRP A 94 18.27 8.74 0.97
N PHE A 95 18.41 9.14 2.23
CA PHE A 95 18.54 10.56 2.60
C PHE A 95 19.88 11.18 2.17
N GLU A 96 20.95 10.38 2.04
CA GLU A 96 22.23 10.89 1.53
C GLU A 96 22.18 11.09 0.01
N LEU A 97 21.60 10.13 -0.73
CA LEU A 97 21.63 10.11 -2.20
C LEU A 97 20.46 10.85 -2.85
N LEU A 98 19.27 10.81 -2.25
CA LEU A 98 18.04 11.32 -2.87
C LEU A 98 17.58 12.68 -2.32
N LYS A 99 18.25 13.23 -1.29
CA LYS A 99 17.90 14.55 -0.72
C LYS A 99 18.30 15.72 -1.63
N LYS A 100 19.18 15.51 -2.61
CA LYS A 100 19.58 16.55 -3.57
C LYS A 100 18.54 16.68 -4.69
N ARG A 101 17.57 17.56 -4.48
CA ARG A 101 16.97 18.42 -5.51
C ARG A 101 16.60 19.76 -4.88
#